data_AF-A0A8S9RYR3-F1
#
_entry.id   AF-A0A8S9RYR3-F1
#
_cell.length_a   1.000
_cell.length_b   1.000
_cell.length_c   1.000
_cell.angle_alpha   90.00
_cell.angle_beta   90.00
_cell.angle_gamma   90.00
#
_symmetry.space_group_name_H-M   'P 1'
#
loop_
_entity.id
_entity.type
_entity.pdbx_description
1 polymer ?
#
loop_
_entity_poly.entity_id
_entity_poly.type
_entity_poly.pdbx_seq_one_letter_code
_entity_poly.pdbx_strand_id
1 'polypeptide(L)'
;MLLLSATPPSNGINNQLGIDAHMKELYPLLGLNSNEGVRLIGIWARGSSVRSALARFVYKKIHKKFQSKCFLENVKGIPQDCQMSNLRDEFLIRIQGGYTTMKTSGLIRTRLSSQKVLLVANNVDKLEQLDALAEDFNCFGPGSIVLITTHDKQLLVGFGIKVVYEVECLRCFEVRQLFRQSAFRERDLYVDSEMFSTLSVTESSGNSVYDS
;
A
#
# COMPACT_ATOMS: atom_id res chain seq x y z
N MET A 1 -32.21 20.00 -3.70
CA MET A 1 -31.58 18.81 -4.33
C MET A 1 -30.73 19.31 -5.50
N LEU A 2 -29.45 19.64 -5.26
CA LEU A 2 -28.55 20.11 -6.32
C LEU A 2 -27.87 18.90 -6.96
N LEU A 3 -28.23 18.62 -8.21
CA LEU A 3 -27.56 17.64 -9.06
C LEU A 3 -26.22 18.24 -9.51
N LEU A 4 -25.13 17.85 -8.84
CA LEU A 4 -23.78 18.06 -9.34
C LEU A 4 -23.53 17.06 -10.49
N SER A 5 -23.72 17.52 -11.73
CA SER A 5 -23.20 16.82 -12.90
C SER A 5 -21.68 16.94 -12.92
N ALA A 6 -20.99 16.00 -12.27
CA ALA A 6 -19.55 15.86 -12.37
C ALA A 6 -19.20 15.26 -13.74
N THR A 7 -18.57 16.05 -14.59
CA THR A 7 -17.88 15.54 -15.78
C THR A 7 -16.74 14.61 -15.33
N PRO A 8 -16.56 13.44 -15.95
CA PRO A 8 -15.51 12.51 -15.54
C PRO A 8 -14.14 13.14 -15.85
N PRO A 9 -13.26 13.33 -14.86
CA PRO A 9 -11.94 13.88 -15.14
C PRO A 9 -11.10 12.83 -15.86
N SER A 10 -10.25 13.32 -16.77
CA SER A 10 -9.23 12.57 -17.49
C SER A 10 -8.56 11.48 -16.61
N ASN A 11 -8.69 10.23 -17.04
CA ASN A 11 -8.25 9.00 -16.35
C ASN A 11 -6.76 8.96 -15.93
N GLY A 12 -5.91 9.89 -16.43
CA GLY A 12 -4.47 9.89 -16.15
C GLY A 12 -4.06 10.58 -14.84
N ILE A 13 -4.65 11.74 -14.52
CA ILE A 13 -4.25 12.58 -13.37
C ILE A 13 -4.82 12.01 -12.07
N ASN A 14 -6.07 11.56 -12.14
CA ASN A 14 -6.83 10.95 -11.05
C ASN A 14 -6.17 9.67 -10.52
N ASN A 15 -5.67 8.83 -11.42
CA ASN A 15 -4.98 7.60 -11.04
C ASN A 15 -3.67 7.88 -10.29
N GLN A 16 -2.95 8.95 -10.66
CA GLN A 16 -1.71 9.33 -9.99
C GLN A 16 -1.98 9.86 -8.57
N LEU A 17 -3.02 10.70 -8.40
CA LEU A 17 -3.41 11.23 -7.09
C LEU A 17 -3.76 10.14 -6.07
N GLY A 18 -4.49 9.11 -6.49
CA GLY A 18 -4.82 8.01 -5.59
C GLY A 18 -3.62 7.10 -5.29
N ILE A 19 -2.71 6.86 -6.26
CA ILE A 19 -1.46 6.13 -5.99
C ILE A 19 -0.58 6.89 -4.99
N ASP A 20 -0.44 8.21 -5.13
CA ASP A 20 0.37 9.02 -4.22
C ASP A 20 -0.18 9.00 -2.79
N ALA A 21 -1.50 8.96 -2.62
CA ALA A 21 -2.12 8.78 -1.32
C ALA A 21 -1.80 7.41 -0.68
N HIS A 22 -1.97 6.31 -1.43
CA HIS A 22 -1.59 4.98 -0.96
C HIS A 22 -0.09 4.92 -0.63
N MET A 23 0.75 5.59 -1.40
CA MET A 23 2.18 5.67 -1.12
C MET A 23 2.49 6.40 0.19
N LYS A 24 1.77 7.46 0.55
CA LYS A 24 1.95 8.15 1.83
C LYS A 24 1.69 7.23 3.03
N GLU A 25 0.68 6.36 2.93
CA GLU A 25 0.34 5.39 3.97
C GLU A 25 1.27 4.17 3.98
N LEU A 26 1.70 3.72 2.81
CA LEU A 26 2.57 2.55 2.67
C LEU A 26 4.04 2.87 3.02
N TYR A 27 4.52 4.09 2.79
CA TYR A 27 5.93 4.47 2.99
C TYR A 27 6.46 4.18 4.41
N PRO A 28 5.74 4.52 5.49
CA PRO A 28 6.15 4.20 6.86
C PRO A 28 6.24 2.68 7.10
N LEU A 29 5.33 1.90 6.50
CA LEU A 29 5.30 0.44 6.64
C LEU A 29 6.53 -0.21 5.99
N LEU A 30 7.03 0.34 4.89
CA LEU A 30 8.23 -0.15 4.22
C LEU A 30 9.47 -0.06 5.13
N GLY A 31 9.53 0.91 6.04
CA GLY A 31 10.67 1.05 6.95
C GLY A 31 12.01 1.16 6.24
N LEU A 32 12.09 1.90 5.13
CA LEU A 32 13.26 1.91 4.21
C LEU A 32 14.60 2.28 4.88
N ASN A 33 14.54 3.00 6.00
CA ASN A 33 15.71 3.42 6.78
C ASN A 33 16.13 2.38 7.84
N SER A 34 15.31 1.35 8.08
CA SER A 34 15.68 0.23 8.94
C SER A 34 16.64 -0.69 8.18
N ASN A 35 17.69 -1.14 8.89
CA ASN A 35 18.61 -2.17 8.43
C ASN A 35 18.49 -3.42 9.30
N GLU A 36 17.33 -3.65 9.91
CA GLU A 36 17.06 -4.80 10.77
C GLU A 36 16.22 -5.84 10.02
N GLY A 37 16.67 -7.09 10.09
CA GLY A 37 15.93 -8.27 9.64
C GLY A 37 15.40 -8.20 8.20
N VAL A 38 14.39 -9.04 7.93
CA VAL A 38 13.65 -9.07 6.67
C VAL A 38 12.22 -8.67 6.94
N ARG A 39 11.73 -7.67 6.22
CA ARG A 39 10.37 -7.16 6.40
C ARG A 39 9.43 -7.77 5.37
N LEU A 40 8.42 -8.48 5.86
CA LEU A 40 7.37 -9.06 5.03
C LEU A 40 6.10 -8.21 5.14
N ILE A 41 5.63 -7.70 4.00
CA ILE A 41 4.47 -6.82 3.91
C ILE A 41 3.49 -7.39 2.89
N GLY A 42 2.24 -7.57 3.31
CA GLY A 42 1.14 -7.97 2.44
C GLY A 42 0.38 -6.74 1.96
N ILE A 43 0.09 -6.65 0.67
CA ILE A 43 -0.83 -5.69 0.08
C ILE A 43 -2.02 -6.48 -0.48
N TRP A 44 -3.22 -6.18 -0.02
CA TRP A 44 -4.40 -6.87 -0.53
C TRP A 44 -5.47 -5.89 -1.01
N ALA A 45 -6.24 -6.34 -1.99
CA ALA A 45 -7.48 -5.67 -2.40
C ALA A 45 -8.38 -6.61 -3.16
N ARG A 46 -9.69 -6.46 -2.96
CA ARG A 46 -10.69 -7.22 -3.71
C ARG A 46 -10.78 -6.72 -5.15
N GLY A 47 -10.52 -7.61 -6.12
CA GLY A 47 -10.88 -7.41 -7.55
C GLY A 47 -10.32 -6.18 -8.28
N SER A 48 -9.31 -5.49 -7.77
CA SER A 48 -8.82 -4.24 -8.36
C SER A 48 -7.50 -4.39 -9.11
N SER A 49 -7.39 -3.75 -10.28
CA SER A 49 -6.13 -3.57 -11.02
C SER A 49 -5.18 -2.58 -10.33
N VAL A 50 -5.73 -1.73 -9.45
CA VAL A 50 -5.02 -0.71 -8.68
C VAL A 50 -3.92 -1.33 -7.82
N ARG A 51 -4.17 -2.50 -7.21
CA ARG A 51 -3.15 -3.24 -6.43
C ARG A 51 -1.89 -3.52 -7.25
N SER A 52 -2.05 -4.05 -8.47
CA SER A 52 -0.92 -4.33 -9.37
C SER A 52 -0.22 -3.05 -9.82
N ALA A 53 -0.98 -1.97 -10.06
CA ALA A 53 -0.40 -0.66 -10.37
C ALA A 53 0.42 -0.10 -9.21
N LEU A 54 -0.10 -0.17 -7.98
CA LEU A 54 0.60 0.24 -6.76
C LEU A 54 1.87 -0.59 -6.54
N ALA A 55 1.79 -1.91 -6.66
CA ALA A 55 2.96 -2.80 -6.54
C ALA A 55 4.08 -2.40 -7.50
N ARG A 56 3.73 -2.17 -8.77
CA ARG A 56 4.66 -1.72 -9.80
C ARG A 56 5.23 -0.33 -9.52
N PHE A 57 4.39 0.59 -9.02
CA PHE A 57 4.82 1.94 -8.65
C PHE A 57 5.80 1.92 -7.48
N VAL A 58 5.49 1.17 -6.41
CA VAL A 58 6.36 0.96 -5.25
C VAL A 58 7.71 0.45 -5.69
N TYR A 59 7.74 -0.64 -6.49
CA TYR A 59 8.97 -1.22 -7.01
C TYR A 59 9.80 -0.16 -7.75
N LYS A 60 9.22 0.52 -8.74
CA LYS A 60 9.92 1.58 -9.50
C LYS A 60 10.48 2.67 -8.60
N LYS A 61 9.74 3.06 -7.55
CA LYS A 61 10.15 4.14 -6.63
C LYS A 61 11.33 3.76 -5.73
N ILE A 62 11.39 2.51 -5.24
CA ILE A 62 12.34 2.14 -4.17
C ILE A 62 13.45 1.19 -4.60
N HIS A 63 13.32 0.50 -5.75
CA HIS A 63 14.26 -0.58 -6.15
C HIS A 63 15.74 -0.15 -6.22
N LYS A 64 16.04 1.14 -6.47
CA LYS A 64 17.42 1.64 -6.50
C LYS A 64 18.10 1.66 -5.13
N LYS A 65 17.34 1.55 -4.04
CA LYS A 65 17.86 1.49 -2.66
C LYS A 65 18.32 0.08 -2.25
N PHE A 66 18.18 -0.91 -3.14
CA PHE A 66 18.45 -2.32 -2.87
C PHE A 66 19.53 -2.83 -3.83
N GLN A 67 20.39 -3.70 -3.30
CA GLN A 67 21.49 -4.31 -4.08
C GLN A 67 20.96 -5.41 -4.99
N SER A 68 20.06 -6.25 -4.46
CA SER A 68 19.32 -7.26 -5.22
C SER A 68 17.85 -6.87 -5.30
N LYS A 69 17.23 -7.03 -6.46
CA LYS A 69 15.85 -6.60 -6.68
C LYS A 69 15.15 -7.49 -7.71
N CYS A 70 13.92 -7.88 -7.40
CA CYS A 70 13.10 -8.72 -8.28
C CYS A 70 11.65 -8.29 -8.21
N PHE A 71 11.02 -8.16 -9.37
CA PHE A 71 9.58 -8.00 -9.51
C PHE A 71 9.01 -9.19 -10.28
N LEU A 72 8.20 -9.99 -9.60
CA LEU A 72 7.41 -11.07 -10.21
C LEU A 72 6.04 -10.50 -10.52
N GLU A 73 5.81 -10.11 -11.78
CA GLU A 73 4.62 -9.34 -12.17
C GLU A 73 3.31 -10.13 -12.06
N ASN A 74 3.34 -11.44 -12.25
CA ASN A 74 2.15 -12.28 -12.15
C ASN A 74 2.50 -13.69 -11.66
N VAL A 75 2.60 -13.87 -10.34
CA VAL A 75 2.95 -15.15 -9.71
C VAL A 75 1.93 -16.24 -10.03
N LYS A 76 0.62 -15.90 -10.02
CA LYS A 76 -0.45 -16.80 -10.45
C LYS A 76 -0.23 -17.43 -11.84
N GLY A 77 0.42 -16.71 -12.75
CA GLY A 77 0.64 -17.15 -14.12
C GLY A 77 1.88 -18.02 -14.32
N ILE A 78 2.72 -18.19 -13.30
CA ILE A 78 3.94 -18.99 -13.41
C ILE A 78 3.53 -20.47 -13.33
N PRO A 79 3.86 -21.29 -14.36
CA PRO A 79 3.56 -22.72 -14.35
C PRO A 79 4.19 -23.39 -13.15
N GLN A 80 3.43 -24.23 -12.46
CA GLN A 80 3.88 -24.95 -11.28
C GLN A 80 4.01 -26.42 -11.66
N ASP A 81 5.18 -26.99 -11.47
CA ASP A 81 5.34 -28.45 -11.47
C ASP A 81 4.90 -29.00 -10.10
N CYS A 82 4.99 -30.32 -9.92
CA CYS A 82 4.55 -31.00 -8.70
C CYS A 82 5.24 -30.51 -7.41
N GLN A 83 6.38 -29.80 -7.53
CA GLN A 83 7.17 -29.30 -6.40
C GLN A 83 7.25 -27.77 -6.33
N MET A 84 6.50 -27.04 -7.18
CA MET A 84 6.55 -25.56 -7.24
C MET A 84 7.94 -24.99 -7.56
N SER A 85 8.85 -25.82 -8.10
CA SER A 85 10.26 -25.50 -8.34
C SER A 85 10.42 -24.31 -9.28
N ASN A 86 9.55 -24.26 -10.30
CA ASN A 86 9.52 -23.22 -11.32
C ASN A 86 9.38 -21.79 -10.76
N LEU A 87 8.62 -21.58 -9.66
CA LEU A 87 8.44 -20.23 -9.10
C LEU A 87 9.70 -19.75 -8.39
N ARG A 88 10.31 -20.63 -7.61
CA ARG A 88 11.57 -20.35 -6.92
C ARG A 88 12.71 -20.18 -7.93
N ASP A 89 12.77 -21.01 -8.95
CA ASP A 89 13.76 -20.91 -10.03
C ASP A 89 13.59 -19.62 -10.84
N GLU A 90 12.35 -19.23 -11.18
CA GLU A 90 12.07 -17.94 -11.84
C GLU A 90 12.57 -16.76 -10.99
N PHE A 91 12.38 -16.81 -9.67
CA PHE A 91 12.93 -15.80 -8.76
C PHE A 91 14.46 -15.75 -8.82
N LEU A 92 15.14 -16.90 -8.70
CA LEU A 92 16.60 -16.98 -8.70
C LEU A 92 17.20 -16.55 -10.05
N ILE A 93 16.58 -16.95 -11.16
CA ILE A 93 16.97 -16.56 -12.52
C ILE A 93 16.90 -15.03 -12.68
N ARG A 94 15.81 -14.39 -12.23
CA ARG A 94 15.65 -12.93 -12.32
C ARG A 94 16.63 -12.16 -11.43
N ILE A 95 16.91 -12.68 -10.23
CA ILE A 95 17.89 -12.10 -9.29
C ILE A 95 19.31 -12.23 -9.83
N GLN A 96 19.63 -13.33 -10.50
CA GLN A 96 20.96 -13.58 -11.04
C GLN A 96 21.19 -12.92 -12.40
N GLY A 97 20.12 -12.74 -13.20
CA GLY A 97 20.19 -12.26 -14.57
C GLY A 97 20.55 -13.34 -15.60
N GLY A 98 20.26 -14.62 -15.32
CA GLY A 98 20.64 -15.74 -16.20
C GLY A 98 20.20 -17.11 -15.67
N TYR A 99 20.64 -18.18 -16.35
CA TYR A 99 20.23 -19.55 -16.03
C TYR A 99 20.75 -20.02 -14.65
N THR A 100 19.95 -20.82 -13.93
CA THR A 100 20.27 -21.32 -12.59
C THR A 100 20.41 -22.85 -12.60
N THR A 101 21.38 -23.37 -11.83
CA THR A 101 21.59 -24.79 -11.51
C THR A 101 21.63 -24.95 -9.98
N MET A 102 21.55 -26.17 -9.46
CA MET A 102 21.67 -26.45 -8.01
C MET A 102 22.94 -25.85 -7.36
N LYS A 103 24.08 -25.84 -8.06
CA LYS A 103 25.30 -25.21 -7.54
C LYS A 103 25.20 -23.69 -7.50
N THR A 104 24.56 -23.08 -8.50
CA THR A 104 24.42 -21.63 -8.54
C THR A 104 23.35 -21.13 -7.57
N SER A 105 22.33 -21.92 -7.23
CA SER A 105 21.33 -21.54 -6.22
C SER A 105 21.96 -21.36 -4.83
N GLY A 106 22.88 -22.25 -4.42
CA GLY A 106 23.64 -22.11 -3.18
C GLY A 106 24.49 -20.83 -3.15
N LEU A 107 25.19 -20.53 -4.25
CA LEU A 107 25.98 -19.29 -4.37
C LEU A 107 25.11 -18.03 -4.35
N ILE A 108 23.93 -18.08 -4.99
CA ILE A 108 22.96 -16.97 -4.95
C ILE A 108 22.49 -16.74 -3.52
N ARG A 109 22.11 -17.79 -2.78
CA ARG A 109 21.70 -17.68 -1.37
C ARG A 109 22.77 -17.04 -0.50
N THR A 110 24.03 -17.49 -0.62
CA THR A 110 25.17 -16.89 0.10
C THR A 110 25.38 -15.43 -0.26
N ARG A 111 25.18 -15.04 -1.53
CA ARG A 111 25.25 -13.63 -1.92
C ARG A 111 24.11 -12.84 -1.28
N LEU A 112 22.88 -13.35 -1.36
CA LEU A 112 21.68 -12.66 -0.86
C LEU A 112 21.72 -12.44 0.66
N SER A 113 22.40 -13.29 1.43
CA SER A 113 22.50 -13.15 2.89
C SER A 113 23.32 -11.95 3.33
N SER A 114 24.17 -11.43 2.44
CA SER A 114 24.95 -10.21 2.64
C SER A 114 24.32 -8.96 2.01
N GLN A 115 23.19 -9.10 1.30
CA GLN A 115 22.62 -8.03 0.50
C GLN A 115 21.26 -7.56 0.98
N LYS A 116 21.00 -6.26 0.81
CA LYS A 116 19.65 -5.70 0.95
C LYS A 116 18.83 -6.06 -0.30
N VAL A 117 17.86 -6.97 -0.12
CA VAL A 117 17.02 -7.53 -1.19
C VAL A 117 15.64 -6.86 -1.21
N LEU A 118 15.16 -6.51 -2.39
CA LEU A 118 13.75 -6.17 -2.63
C LEU A 118 13.10 -7.25 -3.49
N LEU A 119 12.15 -7.98 -2.92
CA LEU A 119 11.28 -8.87 -3.68
C LEU A 119 9.86 -8.30 -3.68
N VAL A 120 9.28 -8.13 -4.86
CA VAL A 120 7.86 -7.80 -5.01
C VAL A 120 7.20 -8.93 -5.79
N ALA A 121 6.40 -9.74 -5.10
CA ALA A 121 5.65 -10.86 -5.65
C ALA A 121 4.21 -10.44 -5.88
N ASN A 122 3.87 -10.12 -7.13
CA ASN A 122 2.55 -9.61 -7.48
C ASN A 122 1.59 -10.72 -7.90
N ASN A 123 0.34 -10.58 -7.47
CA ASN A 123 -0.75 -11.47 -7.86
C ASN A 123 -0.55 -12.93 -7.40
N VAL A 124 -0.21 -13.11 -6.13
CA VAL A 124 -0.16 -14.41 -5.46
C VAL A 124 -1.58 -14.84 -5.07
N ASP A 125 -1.96 -16.08 -5.38
CA ASP A 125 -3.31 -16.61 -5.16
C ASP A 125 -3.35 -18.00 -4.51
N LYS A 126 -2.20 -18.56 -4.15
CA LYS A 126 -2.08 -19.84 -3.45
C LYS A 126 -1.05 -19.78 -2.32
N LEU A 127 -1.26 -20.55 -1.26
CA LEU A 127 -0.33 -20.59 -0.12
C LEU A 127 1.00 -21.24 -0.51
N GLU A 128 0.94 -22.26 -1.35
CA GLU A 128 2.09 -23.01 -1.85
C GLU A 128 3.06 -22.10 -2.66
N GLN A 129 2.54 -21.05 -3.30
CA GLN A 129 3.36 -20.04 -3.97
C GLN A 129 4.17 -19.21 -2.97
N LEU A 130 3.59 -18.90 -1.81
CA LEU A 130 4.31 -18.22 -0.75
C LEU A 130 5.35 -19.12 -0.12
N ASP A 131 5.00 -20.37 0.17
CA ASP A 131 5.93 -21.34 0.75
C ASP A 131 7.16 -21.54 -0.16
N ALA A 132 6.95 -21.70 -1.47
CA ALA A 132 8.04 -21.84 -2.43
C ALA A 132 9.00 -20.63 -2.47
N LEU A 133 8.48 -19.40 -2.32
CA LEU A 133 9.31 -18.19 -2.23
C LEU A 133 9.97 -18.04 -0.86
N ALA A 134 9.29 -18.48 0.20
CA ALA A 134 9.69 -18.29 1.58
C ALA A 134 10.95 -19.07 1.96
N GLU A 135 11.24 -20.16 1.24
CA GLU A 135 12.47 -20.92 1.40
C GLU A 135 13.74 -20.06 1.33
N ASP A 136 13.69 -18.94 0.59
CA ASP A 136 14.82 -18.04 0.40
C ASP A 136 14.75 -16.79 1.29
N PHE A 137 13.61 -16.50 1.95
CA PHE A 137 13.45 -15.26 2.74
C PHE A 137 14.44 -15.19 3.91
N ASN A 138 14.70 -16.32 4.56
CA ASN A 138 15.66 -16.42 5.66
C ASN A 138 17.11 -16.20 5.19
N CYS A 139 17.37 -16.33 3.89
CA CYS A 139 18.67 -16.07 3.30
C CYS A 139 18.86 -14.61 2.88
N PHE A 140 17.89 -13.70 3.09
CA PHE A 140 18.07 -12.30 2.72
C PHE A 140 18.81 -11.53 3.82
N GLY A 141 19.69 -10.62 3.40
CA GLY A 141 20.43 -9.77 4.33
C GLY A 141 19.54 -8.74 5.05
N PRO A 142 20.06 -8.11 6.12
CA PRO A 142 19.29 -7.15 6.91
C PRO A 142 18.80 -5.93 6.11
N GLY A 143 17.61 -5.44 6.45
CA GLY A 143 16.93 -4.34 5.75
C GLY A 143 16.20 -4.78 4.48
N SER A 144 16.17 -6.09 4.16
CA SER A 144 15.45 -6.60 3.00
C SER A 144 13.95 -6.43 3.14
N ILE A 145 13.26 -6.26 2.01
CA ILE A 145 11.80 -6.11 1.96
C ILE A 145 11.23 -7.13 0.98
N VAL A 146 10.22 -7.84 1.45
CA VAL A 146 9.37 -8.71 0.64
C VAL A 146 7.96 -8.13 0.65
N LEU A 147 7.47 -7.77 -0.53
CA LEU A 147 6.12 -7.26 -0.74
C LEU A 147 5.31 -8.32 -1.48
N ILE A 148 4.31 -8.86 -0.81
CA ILE A 148 3.36 -9.81 -1.39
C ILE A 148 2.10 -9.05 -1.77
N THR A 149 1.58 -9.26 -2.98
CA THR A 149 0.27 -8.72 -3.32
C THR A 149 -0.71 -9.80 -3.74
N THR A 150 -1.94 -9.71 -3.22
CA THR A 150 -2.97 -10.74 -3.42
C THR A 150 -4.38 -10.15 -3.43
N HIS A 151 -5.34 -10.92 -3.96
CA HIS A 151 -6.76 -10.63 -3.82
C HIS A 151 -7.38 -11.27 -2.58
N ASP A 152 -6.66 -12.18 -1.91
CA ASP A 152 -7.15 -12.94 -0.77
C ASP A 152 -6.41 -12.52 0.50
N LYS A 153 -7.11 -11.81 1.40
CA LYS A 153 -6.55 -11.44 2.70
C LYS A 153 -6.22 -12.67 3.54
N GLN A 154 -7.00 -13.74 3.43
CA GLN A 154 -6.83 -14.94 4.23
C GLN A 154 -5.53 -15.67 3.88
N LEU A 155 -5.09 -15.57 2.62
CA LEU A 155 -3.78 -16.09 2.19
C LEU A 155 -2.62 -15.42 2.95
N LEU A 156 -2.68 -14.09 3.17
CA LEU A 156 -1.66 -13.37 3.93
C LEU A 156 -1.67 -13.77 5.41
N VAL A 157 -2.88 -13.90 5.98
CA VAL A 157 -3.07 -14.28 7.39
C VAL A 157 -2.62 -15.72 7.62
N GLY A 158 -2.99 -16.65 6.74
CA GLY A 158 -2.62 -18.06 6.80
C GLY A 158 -1.12 -18.29 6.71
N PHE A 159 -0.41 -17.47 5.92
CA PHE A 159 1.05 -17.48 5.88
C PHE A 159 1.71 -16.80 7.11
N GLY A 160 0.96 -16.05 7.91
CA GLY A 160 1.47 -15.36 9.09
C GLY A 160 2.08 -13.98 8.83
N ILE A 161 1.71 -13.32 7.74
CA ILE A 161 2.15 -11.95 7.44
C ILE A 161 1.49 -10.96 8.42
N LYS A 162 2.30 -10.35 9.28
CA LYS A 162 1.81 -9.45 10.35
C LYS A 162 1.45 -8.06 9.84
N VAL A 163 2.15 -7.55 8.83
CA VAL A 163 1.93 -6.20 8.28
C VAL A 163 1.13 -6.33 6.99
N VAL A 164 -0.15 -5.95 7.05
CA VAL A 164 -1.07 -6.05 5.91
C VAL A 164 -1.67 -4.67 5.62
N TYR A 165 -1.49 -4.19 4.38
CA TYR A 165 -2.08 -2.96 3.86
C TYR A 165 -3.25 -3.28 2.91
N GLU A 166 -4.38 -2.65 3.14
CA GLU A 166 -5.57 -2.76 2.29
C GLU A 166 -5.61 -1.60 1.28
N VAL A 167 -5.70 -1.93 -0.01
CA VAL A 167 -5.83 -0.91 -1.06
C VAL A 167 -7.31 -0.65 -1.33
N GLU A 168 -7.79 0.51 -0.88
CA GLU A 168 -9.08 1.05 -1.32
C GLU A 168 -9.07 1.34 -2.83
N CYS A 169 -10.22 1.21 -3.51
CA CYS A 169 -10.31 1.59 -4.93
C CYS A 169 -10.05 3.10 -5.08
N LEU A 170 -9.32 3.51 -6.12
CA LEU A 170 -9.01 4.94 -6.39
C LEU A 170 -10.28 5.81 -6.43
N ARG A 171 -11.36 5.31 -7.04
CA ARG A 171 -12.67 6.01 -7.04
C ARG A 171 -13.26 6.15 -5.64
N CYS A 172 -13.14 5.12 -4.80
CA CYS A 172 -13.59 5.19 -3.41
C CYS A 172 -12.78 6.23 -2.64
N PHE A 173 -11.47 6.30 -2.89
CA PHE A 173 -10.61 7.32 -2.31
C PHE A 173 -11.05 8.73 -2.72
N GLU A 174 -11.28 8.99 -4.00
CA GLU A 174 -11.75 10.29 -4.50
C GLU A 174 -13.09 10.69 -3.88
N VAL A 175 -14.08 9.80 -3.93
CA VAL A 175 -15.40 10.03 -3.36
C VAL A 175 -15.29 10.33 -1.87
N ARG A 176 -14.49 9.56 -1.13
CA ARG A 176 -14.24 9.79 0.30
C ARG A 176 -13.57 11.14 0.57
N GLN A 177 -12.63 11.58 -0.27
CA GLN A 177 -12.01 12.89 -0.13
C GLN A 177 -12.99 14.03 -0.42
N LEU A 178 -13.82 13.89 -1.45
CA LEU A 178 -14.89 14.85 -1.74
C LEU A 178 -15.88 14.94 -0.58
N PHE A 179 -16.34 13.81 -0.05
CA PHE A 179 -17.21 13.78 1.13
C PHE A 179 -16.57 14.46 2.34
N ARG A 180 -15.28 14.21 2.60
CA ARG A 180 -14.56 14.91 3.68
C ARG A 180 -14.57 16.42 3.45
N GLN A 181 -14.18 16.89 2.26
CA GLN A 181 -14.14 18.33 1.95
C GLN A 181 -15.52 18.99 2.12
N SER A 182 -16.59 18.32 1.69
CA SER A 182 -17.96 18.81 1.87
C SER A 182 -18.35 18.88 3.35
N ALA A 183 -18.06 17.83 4.14
CA ALA A 183 -18.37 17.79 5.57
C ALA A 183 -17.56 18.80 6.40
N PHE A 184 -16.33 19.13 5.98
CA PHE A 184 -15.54 20.19 6.62
C PHE A 184 -16.09 21.59 6.32
N ARG A 185 -16.52 21.86 5.07
CA ARG A 185 -17.20 23.13 4.73
C ARG A 185 -18.48 23.35 5.51
N GLU A 186 -19.22 22.29 5.79
CA GLU A 186 -20.46 22.37 6.58
C GLU A 186 -20.19 22.59 8.08
N ARG A 187 -19.05 22.10 8.60
CA ARG A 187 -18.60 22.41 9.97
C ARG A 187 -18.12 23.86 10.13
N ASP A 188 -17.42 24.41 9.15
CA ASP A 188 -16.99 25.82 9.20
C ASP A 188 -18.20 26.78 9.24
N LEU A 189 -19.32 26.41 8.59
CA LEU A 189 -20.58 27.16 8.66
C LEU A 189 -21.30 27.02 10.01
N TYR A 190 -21.07 25.95 10.77
CA TYR A 190 -21.68 25.73 12.09
C TYR A 190 -20.93 26.48 13.20
N VAL A 191 -19.60 26.56 13.10
CA VAL A 191 -18.77 27.30 14.06
C VAL A 191 -19.02 28.81 13.98
N ASP A 192 -19.30 29.34 12.78
CA ASP A 192 -19.63 30.76 12.60
C ASP A 192 -21.04 31.08 13.17
N SER A 193 -21.97 30.12 13.17
CA SER A 193 -23.33 30.30 13.70
C SER A 193 -23.39 30.35 15.23
N GLU A 194 -22.51 29.66 15.94
CA GLU A 194 -22.50 29.69 17.42
C GLU A 194 -21.89 30.99 17.96
N MET A 195 -20.98 31.63 17.22
CA MET A 195 -20.33 32.88 17.65
C MET A 195 -21.29 34.10 17.62
N PHE A 196 -22.32 34.10 16.77
CA PHE A 196 -23.33 35.18 16.73
C PHE A 196 -24.45 35.04 17.77
N SER A 197 -24.60 33.87 18.41
CA SER A 197 -25.68 33.63 19.38
C SER A 197 -25.40 34.16 20.80
N THR A 198 -24.14 34.52 21.11
CA THR A 198 -23.73 34.97 22.45
C THR A 198 -23.70 36.50 22.61
N LEU A 199 -23.95 37.26 21.54
CA LEU A 199 -23.85 38.74 21.53
C LEU A 199 -25.20 39.47 21.67
N SER A 200 -26.34 38.78 21.78
CA SER A 200 -27.68 39.41 21.86
C SER A 200 -28.32 39.44 23.26
N VAL A 201 -27.61 39.03 24.31
CA VAL A 201 -28.12 39.06 25.70
C VAL A 201 -27.24 39.92 26.58
N THR A 202 -27.20 41.24 26.37
CA THR A 202 -26.80 42.22 27.40
C THR A 202 -27.18 43.65 26.96
N GLU A 203 -28.48 43.96 26.85
CA GLU A 203 -28.91 45.37 26.85
C GLU A 203 -30.38 45.50 27.27
N SER A 204 -30.65 45.34 28.57
CA SER A 204 -31.72 46.11 29.24
C SER A 204 -31.44 46.17 30.74
N SER A 205 -30.71 47.20 31.14
CA SER A 205 -30.63 47.64 32.54
C SER A 205 -30.56 49.15 32.55
N GLY A 206 -31.54 49.76 33.22
CA GLY A 206 -31.43 51.13 33.73
C GLY A 206 -32.40 52.14 33.12
N ASN A 207 -33.45 52.46 33.88
CA ASN A 207 -33.75 53.82 34.41
C ASN A 207 -35.21 53.83 34.91
N SER A 208 -35.46 53.68 36.21
CA SER A 208 -35.36 54.67 37.31
C SER A 208 -36.54 55.67 37.36
N VAL A 209 -37.31 55.49 38.44
CA VAL A 209 -38.27 56.38 39.14
C VAL A 209 -37.68 57.80 39.31
N TYR A 210 -38.34 58.97 39.27
CA TYR A 210 -39.53 59.61 39.92
C TYR A 210 -39.97 60.81 39.01
N ASP A 211 -41.07 61.57 39.16
CA ASP A 211 -41.76 62.10 40.33
C ASP A 211 -43.10 62.79 39.93
N SER A 212 -44.03 62.84 40.90
CA SER A 212 -45.15 63.79 41.14
C SER A 212 -46.25 64.02 40.10
#